data_AF-A0A2M7RXF6-F1
#
_entry.id   AF-A0A2M7RXF6-F1
#
_cell.length_a   1.000
_cell.length_b   1.000
_cell.length_c   1.000
_cell.angle_alpha   90.00
_cell.angle_beta   90.00
_cell.angle_gamma   90.00
#
_symmetry.space_group_name_H-M   'P 1'
#
loop_
_entity.id
_entity.type
_entity.pdbx_description
1 polymer ?
#
loop_
_entity_poly.entity_id
_entity_poly.type
_entity_poly.pdbx_seq_one_letter_code
_entity_poly.pdbx_strand_id
1 'polypeptide(L)' 'MMYWFKIAQFIFGVLLVLAILMQNRGAGLGGVFGGSGGVYLSKRGLEKKLFIATIVISILFFATSLAIIIF' A
#
# COMPACT_ATOMS: atom_id res chain seq x y z
N MET A 1 29.62 0.01 0.92
CA MET A 1 28.93 0.63 2.07
C MET A 1 27.45 0.98 1.78
N MET A 2 27.02 1.22 0.53
CA MET A 2 25.61 1.53 0.18
C MET A 2 24.62 0.34 0.23
N TYR A 3 25.05 -0.85 0.64
CA TYR A 3 24.17 -2.04 0.67
C TYR A 3 23.00 -1.89 1.64
N TRP A 4 23.19 -1.16 2.74
CA TRP A 4 22.16 -0.93 3.75
C TRP A 4 20.91 -0.22 3.19
N PHE A 5 21.09 0.79 2.34
CA PHE A 5 19.97 1.49 1.72
C PHE A 5 19.20 0.59 0.76
N LYS A 6 19.91 -0.23 -0.04
CA LYS A 6 19.27 -1.19 -0.96
C LYS A 6 18.47 -2.26 -0.22
N ILE A 7 19.00 -2.76 0.90
CA ILE A 7 18.29 -3.72 1.76
C ILE A 7 17.02 -3.08 2.35
N ALA A 8 17.12 -1.84 2.85
CA ALA A 8 15.96 -1.12 3.37
C ALA A 8 14.89 -0.88 2.28
N GLN A 9 15.29 -0.46 1.07
CA GLN A 9 14.36 -0.26 -0.05
C GLN A 9 13.67 -1.57 -0.45
N PHE A 10 14.40 -2.68 -0.48
CA PHE A 10 13.83 -3.99 -0.77
C PHE A 10 12.76 -4.38 0.27
N ILE A 11 13.06 -4.21 1.57
CA ILE A 11 12.12 -4.50 2.65
C ILE A 11 10.87 -3.62 2.55
N PHE A 12 11.04 -2.31 2.34
CA PHE A 12 9.91 -1.40 2.16
C PHE A 12 9.06 -1.78 0.94
N GLY A 13 9.69 -2.19 -0.16
CA GLY A 13 8.98 -2.64 -1.36
C GLY A 13 8.10 -3.87 -1.10
N VAL A 14 8.64 -4.88 -0.41
CA VAL A 14 7.87 -6.08 -0.03
C VAL A 14 6.70 -5.72 0.89
N LEU A 15 6.94 -4.90 1.92
CA LEU A 15 5.88 -4.45 2.83
C LEU A 15 4.77 -3.68 2.10
N LEU A 16 5.14 -2.85 1.13
CA LEU A 16 4.20 -2.04 0.34
C LEU A 16 3.35 -2.94 -0.56
N VAL A 17 3.94 -3.93 -1.23
CA VAL A 17 3.20 -4.93 -2.02
C VAL A 17 2.20 -5.70 -1.14
N LEU A 18 2.66 -6.23 0.00
CA LEU A 18 1.77 -6.96 0.92
C LEU A 18 0.64 -6.08 1.45
N ALA A 19 0.94 -4.82 1.80
CA ALA A 19 -0.06 -3.88 2.27
C ALA A 19 -1.10 -3.55 1.18
N ILE A 20 -0.68 -3.37 -0.08
CA ILE A 20 -1.60 -3.12 -1.21
C ILE A 20 -2.51 -4.34 -1.45
N LEU A 21 -1.94 -5.55 -1.43
CA LEU A 21 -2.73 -6.77 -1.62
C LEU A 21 -3.79 -6.93 -0.52
N MET A 22 -3.45 -6.66 0.74
CA MET A 22 -4.42 -6.65 1.85
C MET A 22 -5.47 -5.54 1.75
N GLN A 23 -5.17 -4.44 1.04
CA GLN A 23 -6.13 -3.36 0.79
C GLN A 23 -7.08 -3.64 -0.38
N ASN A 24 -6.80 -4.65 -1.20
CA ASN A 24 -7.58 -4.95 -2.39
C ASN A 24 -8.94 -5.59 -2.01
N ARG A 25 -9.89 -4.73 -1.65
CA ARG A 25 -11.25 -5.12 -1.27
C ARG A 25 -12.11 -5.19 -2.51
N GLY A 26 -12.05 -6.35 -3.16
CA GLY A 26 -13.12 -6.93 -3.96
C GLY A 26 -14.02 -5.96 -4.72
N ALA A 27 -13.49 -5.22 -5.70
CA ALA A 27 -14.28 -4.83 -6.86
C ALA A 27 -14.43 -6.05 -7.79
N GLY A 28 -14.83 -7.21 -7.24
CA GLY A 28 -14.92 -8.46 -7.96
C GLY A 28 -16.34 -8.64 -8.50
N LEU A 29 -16.49 -8.68 -9.84
CA LEU A 29 -17.63 -9.12 -10.67
C LEU A 29 -19.05 -8.60 -10.35
N GLY A 30 -19.43 -8.29 -9.11
CA GLY A 30 -20.75 -7.79 -8.71
C GLY A 30 -21.11 -6.41 -9.28
N GLY A 31 -20.11 -5.60 -9.66
CA GLY A 31 -20.33 -4.35 -10.39
C GLY A 31 -20.67 -4.53 -11.88
N VAL A 32 -20.35 -5.70 -12.45
CA VAL A 32 -20.63 -6.04 -13.86
C VAL A 32 -22.08 -6.52 -14.03
N PHE A 33 -22.71 -7.04 -12.98
CA PHE A 33 -24.07 -7.60 -13.00
C PHE A 33 -25.19 -6.62 -12.60
N GLY A 34 -24.95 -5.30 -12.64
CA GLY A 34 -26.04 -4.31 -12.48
C GLY A 34 -26.66 -4.22 -11.08
N GLY A 35 -25.97 -4.69 -10.04
CA GLY A 35 -26.41 -4.56 -8.65
C GLY A 35 -26.34 -3.11 -8.17
N SER A 36 -27.45 -2.37 -8.29
CA SER A 36 -27.61 -1.08 -7.64
C SER A 36 -27.50 -1.23 -6.12
N GLY A 37 -26.47 -0.64 -5.53
CA GLY A 37 -26.33 -0.56 -4.08
C GLY A 37 -25.17 -1.37 -3.53
N GLY A 38 -23.96 -1.09 -4.03
CA GLY A 38 -22.78 -1.27 -3.18
C GLY A 38 -22.99 -0.42 -1.93
N VAL A 39 -23.31 -1.06 -0.80
CA VAL A 39 -23.28 -0.40 0.50
C VAL A 39 -21.85 0.10 0.65
N TYR A 40 -21.63 1.39 0.43
CA TYR A 40 -20.39 2.07 0.78
C TYR A 40 -20.31 2.06 2.31
N LEU A 41 -19.90 0.93 2.86
CA LEU A 41 -19.57 0.84 4.27
C LEU A 41 -18.41 1.82 4.48
N SER A 42 -18.68 2.86 5.26
CA SER A 42 -17.65 3.79 5.71
C SER A 42 -16.49 2.98 6.28
N LYS A 43 -15.27 3.23 5.80
CA LYS A 43 -14.09 2.46 6.22
C LYS A 43 -13.90 2.61 7.73
N ARG A 44 -14.25 1.59 8.52
CA ARG A 44 -14.18 1.64 9.98
C ARG A 44 -12.91 0.97 10.49
N GLY A 45 -12.18 1.68 11.34
CA GLY A 45 -11.09 1.15 12.17
C GLY A 45 -9.89 0.61 11.38
N LEU A 46 -9.89 -0.70 11.12
CA LEU A 46 -8.74 -1.44 10.61
C LEU A 46 -8.36 -1.07 9.17
N GLU A 47 -9.36 -0.83 8.31
CA GLU A 47 -9.12 -0.38 6.93
C GLU A 47 -8.44 0.97 6.86
N LYS A 48 -8.91 1.94 7.65
CA LYS A 48 -8.37 3.29 7.67
C LYS A 48 -6.94 3.30 8.20
N LYS A 49 -6.65 2.49 9.22
CA LYS A 49 -5.29 2.31 9.75
C LYS A 49 -4.36 1.67 8.73
N LEU A 50 -4.79 0.62 8.03
CA LEU A 50 -3.98 -0.02 6.98
C LEU A 50 -3.71 0.92 5.81
N PHE A 51 -4.70 1.73 5.42
CA PHE A 51 -4.54 2.74 4.38
C PHE A 51 -3.52 3.82 4.78
N ILE A 52 -3.64 4.38 5.98
CA ILE A 52 -2.68 5.37 6.50
C ILE A 52 -1.28 4.75 6.61
N ALA A 53 -1.16 3.52 7.13
CA ALA A 53 0.12 2.83 7.23
C ALA A 53 0.78 2.66 5.85
N THR A 54 -0.01 2.35 4.82
CA THR A 54 0.51 2.20 3.44
C THR A 54 0.99 3.52 2.87
N ILE A 55 0.30 4.62 3.15
CA ILE A 55 0.78 5.96 2.75
C ILE A 55 2.14 6.24 3.40
N VAL A 56 2.29 5.97 4.69
CA VAL A 56 3.57 6.19 5.39
C VAL A 56 4.67 5.29 4.81
N ILE A 57 4.40 4.01 4.60
CA ILE A 57 5.37 3.06 3.99
C ILE A 57 5.74 3.50 2.58
N SER A 58 4.79 4.00 1.80
CA SER A 58 5.02 4.50 0.44
C SER A 58 5.95 5.72 0.44
N ILE A 59 5.72 6.69 1.31
CA ILE A 59 6.60 7.86 1.46
C ILE A 59 8.02 7.43 1.83
N LEU A 60 8.17 6.50 2.79
CA LEU A 60 9.47 5.97 3.19
C LEU A 60 10.19 5.21 2.06
N PHE A 61 9.44 4.44 1.27
CA PHE A 61 9.98 3.75 0.09
C PHE A 61 10.56 4.75 -0.93
N PHE A 62 9.80 5.80 -1.29
CA PHE A 62 10.27 6.82 -2.23
C PHE A 62 11.44 7.63 -1.66
N ALA A 63 11.39 8.01 -0.38
CA ALA A 63 12.48 8.73 0.27
C ALA A 63 13.78 7.91 0.27
N THR A 64 13.70 6.61 0.56
CA THR A 64 14.85 5.70 0.52
C THR A 64 15.36 5.51 -0.91
N SER A 65 14.45 5.41 -1.89
CA SER A 65 14.82 5.33 -3.31
C SER A 65 15.58 6.57 -3.79
N LEU A 66 15.17 7.76 -3.36
CA LEU A 66 15.88 9.01 -3.69
C LEU A 66 17.24 9.08 -2.98
N ALA A 67 17.31 8.66 -1.71
CA ALA A 67 18.58 8.63 -0.98
C ALA A 67 19.63 7.73 -1.67
N ILE A 68 19.23 6.60 -2.25
CA ILE A 68 20.14 5.70 -3.00
C ILE A 68 20.70 6.34 -4.28
N ILE A 69 19.96 7.26 -4.89
CA ILE A 69 20.41 7.96 -6.10
C ILE A 69 21.39 9.08 -5.74
N ILE A 70 21.15 9.74 -4.61
CA ILE A 70 21.94 10.90 -4.15
C ILE A 70 23.24 10.48 -3.47
N PHE A 71 23.25 9.35 -2.75
CA PHE A 71 24.38 8.84 -1.96
C PHE A 71 24.88 7.49 -2.50
#